data_AF-A0A1L0BKU4-F1
#
_entry.id   AF-A0A1L0BKU4-F1
#
_cell.length_a   1.000
_cell.length_b   1.000
_cell.length_c   1.000
_cell.angle_alpha   90.00
_cell.angle_beta   90.00
_cell.angle_gamma   90.00
#
_symmetry.space_group_name_H-M   'P 1'
#
loop_
_entity.id
_entity.type
_entity.pdbx_description
1 polymer ?
#
loop_
_entity_poly.entity_id
_entity_poly.type
_entity_poly.pdbx_seq_one_letter_code
_entity_poly.pdbx_strand_id
1 'polypeptide(L)'
;MNIDFNLLDDIDKSDTLEPEQSQSAMDRLLVLQTRKVELIQQRDALLARKQELADSIDRLNITLDDYQQQHHQYETRKKLEYYLHQNDHEYAKLAASDGAASFVIDNLNVLPSSDWPLRLHLVKEFYPHMTISDCDSYTEYDSDKLLTVKVYSVAAKGLPTLQVKLFVLKEAVYRIEVVNWEKVAFSLQKISPTFHKTVKRNYIPRKKIDLIMYSYHSLAQLEQKRVAALSEILSTYSDLVLRPAHDWINDPFSTLVTLPYVELDLSLKGPRFTVRLYWTLCLNNSITGSLESELEIAIIGEETTVVANANEVFLRLIPQHGVVGAFKVMLVNIFGLG
;
A
#
# COMPACT_ATOMS: atom_id res chain seq x y z
N MET A 1 71.65 38.26 -9.89
CA MET A 1 72.33 39.40 -9.23
C MET A 1 73.57 38.83 -8.57
N ASN A 2 74.75 39.14 -9.12
CA ASN A 2 76.02 38.56 -8.68
C ASN A 2 76.33 38.99 -7.25
N ILE A 3 76.67 38.02 -6.39
CA ILE A 3 77.15 38.27 -5.04
C ILE A 3 78.67 38.14 -5.10
N ASP A 4 79.39 39.26 -4.97
CA ASP A 4 80.85 39.29 -4.82
C ASP A 4 81.23 38.74 -3.44
N PHE A 5 82.05 37.69 -3.41
CA PHE A 5 82.52 37.01 -2.20
C PHE A 5 83.85 37.57 -1.63
N ASN A 6 84.32 38.73 -2.11
CA ASN A 6 85.66 39.25 -1.81
C ASN A 6 85.79 40.04 -0.49
N LEU A 7 84.97 39.77 0.54
CA LEU A 7 85.03 40.48 1.83
C LEU A 7 85.52 39.62 3.00
N LEU A 8 85.89 38.36 2.75
CA LEU A 8 86.38 37.43 3.77
C LEU A 8 87.91 37.26 3.79
N ASP A 9 88.64 37.80 2.82
CA ASP A 9 90.10 37.66 2.72
C ASP A 9 90.91 38.71 3.52
N ASP A 10 90.27 39.75 4.07
CA ASP A 10 90.96 40.87 4.74
C ASP A 10 91.04 40.75 6.27
N ILE A 11 90.60 39.63 6.87
CA ILE A 11 90.59 39.47 8.34
C ILE A 11 91.89 38.83 8.89
N ASP A 12 92.74 38.25 8.03
CA ASP A 12 93.85 37.41 8.50
C ASP A 12 95.24 38.09 8.49
N LYS A 13 95.31 39.41 8.31
CA LYS A 13 96.60 40.13 8.33
C LYS A 13 96.53 41.50 8.99
N SER A 14 96.63 41.54 10.32
CA SER A 14 97.36 42.60 11.04
C SER A 14 97.40 42.29 12.54
N ASP A 15 98.37 41.46 12.94
CA ASP A 15 98.92 41.51 14.29
C ASP A 15 99.93 42.67 14.37
N THR A 16 99.95 43.33 15.53
CA THR A 16 100.96 44.28 16.09
C THR A 16 100.79 45.81 15.92
N LEU A 17 100.50 46.45 17.08
CA LEU A 17 101.07 47.68 17.69
C LEU A 17 100.24 48.99 17.77
N GLU A 18 99.95 49.35 19.03
CA GLU A 18 99.94 50.67 19.70
C GLU A 18 98.67 51.59 19.76
N PRO A 19 98.49 52.34 20.88
CA PRO A 19 97.20 52.55 21.54
C PRO A 19 96.64 53.98 21.41
N GLU A 20 96.34 54.45 20.20
CA GLU A 20 95.58 55.69 19.96
C GLU A 20 94.41 55.54 18.98
N GLN A 21 94.08 54.31 18.55
CA GLN A 21 93.04 54.03 17.54
C GLN A 21 91.65 53.67 18.11
N SER A 22 91.45 53.73 19.42
CA SER A 22 90.22 53.24 20.06
C SER A 22 88.95 54.04 19.71
N GLN A 23 89.06 55.34 19.40
CA GLN A 23 87.90 56.16 18.99
C GLN A 23 87.50 55.91 17.51
N SER A 24 88.46 55.80 16.60
CA SER A 24 88.21 55.47 15.18
C SER A 24 87.71 54.03 14.98
N ALA A 25 88.14 53.09 15.83
CA ALA A 25 87.62 51.73 15.83
C ALA A 25 86.17 51.69 16.35
N MET A 26 85.84 52.49 17.38
CA MET A 26 84.50 52.56 17.96
C MET A 26 83.47 53.17 17.00
N ASP A 27 83.83 54.24 16.26
CA ASP A 27 82.96 54.83 15.25
C ASP A 27 82.71 53.89 14.07
N ARG A 28 83.73 53.13 13.63
CA ARG A 28 83.55 52.07 12.63
C ARG A 28 82.66 50.94 13.14
N LEU A 29 82.78 50.57 14.41
CA LEU A 29 81.93 49.57 15.05
C LEU A 29 80.46 50.04 15.14
N LEU A 30 80.22 51.31 15.42
CA LEU A 30 78.89 51.92 15.41
C LEU A 30 78.26 51.96 14.01
N VAL A 31 79.05 52.28 12.97
CA VAL A 31 78.59 52.23 11.57
C VAL A 31 78.27 50.79 11.13
N LEU A 32 79.07 49.81 11.57
CA LEU A 32 78.79 48.40 11.29
C LEU A 32 77.58 47.87 12.08
N GLN A 33 77.38 48.33 13.31
CA GLN A 33 76.21 47.98 14.12
C GLN A 33 74.92 48.59 13.57
N THR A 34 74.94 49.85 13.14
CA THR A 34 73.78 50.50 12.49
C THR A 34 73.45 49.81 11.17
N ARG A 35 74.45 49.52 10.33
CA ARG A 35 74.23 48.77 9.08
C ARG A 35 73.74 47.34 9.32
N LYS A 36 74.20 46.67 10.39
CA LYS A 36 73.68 45.36 10.81
C LYS A 36 72.22 45.45 11.22
N VAL A 37 71.83 46.49 11.97
CA VAL A 37 70.43 46.72 12.35
C VAL A 37 69.57 46.99 11.12
N GLU A 38 70.02 47.80 10.17
CA GLU A 38 69.33 48.04 8.91
C GLU A 38 69.15 46.75 8.09
N LEU A 39 70.19 45.91 8.00
CA LEU A 39 70.11 44.62 7.30
C LEU A 39 69.17 43.63 8.01
N ILE A 40 69.12 43.65 9.35
CA ILE A 40 68.17 42.84 10.13
C ILE A 40 66.74 43.33 9.86
N GLN A 41 66.50 44.65 9.85
CA GLN A 41 65.19 45.21 9.52
C GLN A 41 64.76 44.86 8.09
N GLN A 42 65.68 44.91 7.13
CA GLN A 42 65.41 44.48 5.75
C GLN A 42 65.10 42.99 5.67
N ARG A 43 65.84 42.15 6.40
CA ARG A 43 65.56 40.71 6.50
C ARG A 43 64.19 40.45 7.10
N ASP A 44 63.84 41.12 8.19
CA ASP A 44 62.56 40.93 8.87
C ASP A 44 61.40 41.42 8.01
N ALA A 45 61.57 42.53 7.30
CA ALA A 45 60.60 43.00 6.30
C ALA A 45 60.42 42.01 5.13
N LEU A 46 61.51 41.40 4.66
CA LEU A 46 61.46 40.36 3.62
C LEU A 46 60.80 39.07 4.13
N LEU A 47 61.01 38.69 5.39
CA LEU A 47 60.35 37.53 6.00
C LEU A 47 58.85 37.77 6.18
N ALA A 48 58.45 38.96 6.62
CA ALA A 48 57.04 39.34 6.70
C ALA A 48 56.36 39.28 5.32
N ARG A 49 57.01 39.84 4.29
CA ARG A 49 56.49 39.79 2.91
C ARG A 49 56.43 38.37 2.34
N LYS A 50 57.39 37.51 2.70
CA LYS A 50 57.36 36.08 2.34
C LYS A 50 56.16 35.38 2.98
N GLN A 51 55.84 35.70 4.23
CA GLN A 51 54.71 35.12 4.94
C GLN A 51 53.38 35.60 4.35
N GLU A 52 53.24 36.89 4.04
CA GLU A 52 52.05 37.43 3.35
C GLU A 52 51.83 36.78 1.98
N LEU A 53 52.90 36.54 1.22
CA LEU A 53 52.83 35.82 -0.05
C LEU A 53 52.40 34.36 0.13
N ALA A 54 52.90 33.67 1.16
CA ALA A 54 52.50 32.31 1.47
C ALA A 54 51.01 32.24 1.83
N ASP A 55 50.53 33.15 2.70
CA ASP A 55 49.12 33.23 3.06
C ASP A 55 48.23 33.56 1.85
N SER A 56 48.72 34.39 0.92
CA SER A 56 48.01 34.69 -0.33
C SER A 56 47.95 33.48 -1.25
N ILE A 57 49.01 32.66 -1.33
CA ILE A 57 49.04 31.43 -2.12
C ILE A 57 48.03 30.43 -1.55
N ASP A 58 47.98 30.26 -0.23
CA ASP A 58 47.06 29.34 0.42
C ASP A 58 45.59 29.75 0.19
N ARG A 59 45.28 31.05 0.28
CA ARG A 59 43.95 31.57 -0.05
C ARG A 59 43.59 31.30 -1.51
N LEU A 60 44.54 31.53 -2.43
CA LEU A 60 44.32 31.27 -3.86
C LEU A 60 44.08 29.78 -4.12
N ASN A 61 44.82 28.88 -3.47
CA ASN A 61 44.62 27.44 -3.60
C ASN A 61 43.23 27.02 -3.10
N ILE A 62 42.78 27.52 -1.96
CA ILE A 62 41.42 27.24 -1.45
C ILE A 62 40.37 27.72 -2.44
N THR A 63 40.50 28.95 -2.95
CA THR A 63 39.53 29.46 -3.94
C THR A 63 39.54 28.65 -5.24
N LEU A 64 40.71 28.15 -5.67
CA LEU A 64 40.84 27.34 -6.86
C LEU A 64 40.19 25.96 -6.68
N ASP A 65 40.37 25.34 -5.52
CA ASP A 65 39.70 24.08 -5.16
C ASP A 65 38.18 24.26 -5.13
N ASP A 66 37.68 25.36 -4.55
CA ASP A 66 36.25 25.68 -4.54
C ASP A 66 35.69 25.83 -5.97
N TYR A 67 36.41 26.53 -6.86
CA TYR A 67 36.02 26.65 -8.27
C TYR A 67 36.03 25.31 -9.01
N GLN A 68 37.02 24.45 -8.75
CA GLN A 68 37.07 23.12 -9.35
C GLN A 68 35.91 22.23 -8.88
N GLN A 69 35.57 22.29 -7.59
CA GLN A 69 34.41 21.56 -7.05
C GLN A 69 33.10 22.05 -7.65
N GLN A 70 32.89 23.36 -7.75
CA GLN A 70 31.69 23.93 -8.37
C GLN A 70 31.59 23.54 -9.85
N HIS A 71 32.71 23.57 -10.58
CA HIS A 71 32.74 23.14 -11.98
C HIS A 71 32.36 21.67 -12.14
N HIS A 72 32.90 20.80 -11.28
CA HIS A 72 32.57 19.37 -11.30
C HIS A 72 31.09 19.10 -10.97
N GLN A 73 30.52 19.82 -10.00
CA GLN A 73 29.09 19.73 -9.68
C GLN A 73 28.22 20.19 -10.84
N TYR A 74 28.60 21.28 -11.50
CA TYR A 74 27.89 21.78 -12.68
C TYR A 74 27.90 20.78 -13.84
N GLU A 75 29.06 20.20 -14.17
CA GLU A 75 29.15 19.16 -15.21
C GLU A 75 28.30 17.92 -14.87
N THR A 76 28.35 17.50 -13.61
CA THR A 76 27.58 16.33 -13.14
C THR A 76 26.09 16.58 -13.25
N ARG A 77 25.62 17.78 -12.84
CA ARG A 77 24.22 18.17 -12.97
C ARG A 77 23.78 18.22 -14.43
N LYS A 78 24.61 18.78 -15.32
CA LYS A 78 24.33 18.85 -16.76
C LYS A 78 24.25 17.45 -17.40
N LYS A 79 25.14 16.52 -17.01
CA LYS A 79 25.08 15.12 -17.46
C LYS A 79 23.82 14.42 -16.96
N LEU A 80 23.45 14.64 -15.70
CA LEU A 80 22.23 14.05 -15.12
C LEU A 80 20.97 14.56 -15.82
N GLU A 81 20.89 15.87 -16.09
CA GLU A 81 19.79 16.49 -16.84
C GLU A 81 19.71 15.96 -18.27
N TYR A 82 20.86 15.77 -18.94
CA TYR A 82 20.92 15.12 -20.25
C TYR A 82 20.36 13.68 -20.22
N TYR A 83 20.76 12.86 -19.23
CA TYR A 83 20.25 11.49 -19.10
C TYR A 83 18.76 11.43 -18.73
N LEU A 84 18.27 12.37 -17.92
CA LEU A 84 16.85 12.50 -17.60
C LEU A 84 16.05 12.83 -18.87
N HIS A 85 16.47 13.84 -19.64
CA HIS A 85 15.80 14.17 -20.90
C HIS A 85 15.85 13.04 -21.92
N GLN A 86 16.95 12.29 -21.98
CA GLN A 86 17.04 11.10 -22.84
C GLN A 86 16.06 10.02 -22.38
N ASN A 87 15.96 9.78 -21.07
CA ASN A 87 15.01 8.80 -20.52
C ASN A 87 13.55 9.21 -20.78
N ASP A 88 13.20 10.48 -20.55
CA ASP A 88 11.86 11.01 -20.83
C ASP A 88 11.50 10.87 -22.33
N HIS A 89 12.46 11.14 -23.23
CA HIS A 89 12.27 10.98 -24.66
C HIS A 89 12.13 9.50 -25.08
N GLU A 90 12.95 8.60 -24.52
CA GLU A 90 12.84 7.16 -24.77
C GLU A 90 11.53 6.59 -24.21
N TYR A 91 11.10 7.03 -23.02
CA TYR A 91 9.82 6.67 -22.43
C TYR A 91 8.66 7.17 -23.29
N ALA A 92 8.69 8.42 -23.75
CA ALA A 92 7.68 8.96 -24.66
C ALA A 92 7.63 8.19 -26.00
N LYS A 93 8.78 7.75 -26.51
CA LYS A 93 8.88 6.92 -27.73
C LYS A 93 8.38 5.49 -27.52
N LEU A 94 8.59 4.91 -26.34
CA LEU A 94 8.06 3.60 -25.96
C LEU A 94 6.57 3.64 -25.57
N ALA A 95 6.10 4.77 -25.05
CA ALA A 95 4.70 5.03 -24.69
C ALA A 95 3.85 5.46 -25.89
N ALA A 96 4.46 6.01 -26.94
CA ALA A 96 3.80 6.22 -28.22
C ALA A 96 3.50 4.86 -28.84
N SER A 97 2.22 4.49 -28.89
CA SER A 97 1.80 3.27 -29.59
C SER A 97 2.19 3.40 -31.06
N ASP A 98 2.95 2.43 -31.55
CA ASP A 98 3.22 2.32 -32.97
C ASP A 98 1.89 1.95 -33.65
N GLY A 99 1.16 2.94 -34.16
CA GLY A 99 -0.23 2.80 -34.62
C GLY A 99 -0.42 1.73 -35.70
N ALA A 100 0.65 1.40 -36.44
CA ALA A 100 0.65 0.31 -37.41
C ALA A 100 0.73 -1.08 -36.74
N ALA A 101 1.49 -1.23 -35.64
CA ALA A 101 1.60 -2.48 -34.89
C ALA A 101 0.35 -2.74 -34.03
N SER A 102 -0.24 -1.70 -33.42
CA SER A 102 -1.53 -1.81 -32.72
C SER A 102 -2.64 -2.26 -33.68
N PHE A 103 -2.76 -1.66 -34.87
CA PHE A 103 -3.78 -2.07 -35.85
C PHE A 103 -3.67 -3.54 -36.26
N VAL A 104 -2.45 -4.08 -36.40
CA VAL A 104 -2.23 -5.49 -36.74
C VAL A 104 -2.53 -6.41 -35.56
N ILE A 105 -2.13 -6.03 -34.34
CA ILE A 105 -2.40 -6.82 -33.11
C ILE A 105 -3.90 -6.81 -32.75
N ASP A 106 -4.56 -5.66 -32.88
CA ASP A 106 -6.00 -5.47 -32.63
C ASP A 106 -6.86 -6.25 -33.63
N ASN A 107 -6.42 -6.39 -34.90
CA ASN A 107 -7.14 -7.17 -35.91
C ASN A 107 -6.85 -8.67 -35.88
N LEU A 108 -5.70 -9.09 -35.32
CA LEU A 108 -5.33 -10.50 -35.27
C LEU A 108 -5.92 -11.25 -34.05
N ASN A 109 -6.51 -10.56 -33.07
CA ASN A 109 -7.16 -11.17 -31.89
C ASN A 109 -6.26 -12.15 -31.11
N VAL A 110 -4.94 -12.04 -31.20
CA VAL A 110 -3.99 -12.98 -30.56
C VAL A 110 -3.66 -12.58 -29.12
N LEU A 111 -3.82 -11.31 -28.76
CA LEU A 111 -3.51 -10.77 -27.44
C LEU A 111 -4.69 -9.98 -26.85
N PRO A 112 -4.81 -9.88 -25.51
CA PRO A 112 -5.79 -9.01 -24.89
C PRO A 112 -5.59 -7.56 -25.33
N SER A 113 -6.70 -6.83 -25.49
CA SER A 113 -6.68 -5.40 -25.83
C SER A 113 -5.75 -4.59 -24.90
N SER A 114 -5.09 -3.58 -25.45
CA SER A 114 -4.33 -2.59 -24.68
C SER A 114 -5.21 -1.54 -24.00
N ASP A 115 -6.52 -1.50 -24.30
CA ASP A 115 -7.47 -0.58 -23.67
C ASP A 115 -7.75 -0.96 -22.21
N TRP A 116 -7.04 -0.27 -21.30
CA TRP A 116 -7.14 -0.52 -19.87
C TRP A 116 -8.50 -0.13 -19.27
N PRO A 117 -9.08 1.04 -19.60
CA PRO A 117 -10.46 1.36 -19.21
C PRO A 117 -11.48 0.28 -19.59
N LEU A 118 -11.45 -0.19 -20.85
CA LEU A 118 -12.36 -1.24 -21.32
C LEU A 118 -12.14 -2.55 -20.56
N ARG A 119 -10.89 -2.96 -20.37
CA ARG A 119 -10.56 -4.17 -19.61
C ARG A 119 -11.03 -4.09 -18.16
N LEU A 120 -10.83 -2.95 -17.51
CA LEU A 120 -11.31 -2.75 -16.15
C LEU A 120 -12.84 -2.76 -16.09
N HIS A 121 -13.52 -2.22 -17.10
CA HIS A 121 -14.97 -2.31 -17.22
C HIS A 121 -15.45 -3.77 -17.34
N LEU A 122 -14.86 -4.56 -18.23
CA LEU A 122 -15.18 -5.99 -18.39
C LEU A 122 -14.91 -6.79 -17.12
N VAL A 123 -13.82 -6.51 -16.39
CA VAL A 123 -13.55 -7.16 -15.09
C VAL A 123 -14.67 -6.87 -14.08
N LYS A 124 -15.23 -5.66 -14.08
CA LYS A 124 -16.35 -5.32 -13.18
C LYS A 124 -17.63 -6.10 -13.53
N GLU A 125 -17.84 -6.49 -14.79
CA GLU A 125 -18.97 -7.33 -15.18
C GLU A 125 -18.89 -8.74 -14.55
N PHE A 126 -17.68 -9.29 -14.37
CA PHE A 126 -17.48 -10.56 -13.67
C PHE A 126 -17.65 -10.46 -12.16
N TYR A 127 -17.47 -9.26 -11.58
CA TYR A 127 -17.54 -9.02 -10.14
C TYR A 127 -18.51 -7.87 -9.78
N PRO A 128 -19.80 -7.96 -10.16
CA PRO A 128 -20.74 -6.83 -10.09
C PRO A 128 -21.10 -6.39 -8.67
N HIS A 129 -20.84 -7.25 -7.68
CA HIS A 129 -21.21 -7.03 -6.28
C HIS A 129 -20.05 -6.62 -5.39
N MET A 130 -18.86 -6.47 -5.97
CA MET A 130 -17.63 -6.15 -5.26
C MET A 130 -16.99 -4.92 -5.87
N THR A 131 -16.53 -4.02 -5.02
CA THR A 131 -15.83 -2.80 -5.41
C THR A 131 -14.47 -2.78 -4.74
N ILE A 132 -13.45 -2.37 -5.49
CA ILE A 132 -12.09 -2.17 -4.98
C ILE A 132 -11.79 -0.68 -5.07
N SER A 133 -11.42 -0.07 -3.95
CA SER A 133 -11.09 1.35 -3.81
C SER A 133 -9.81 1.55 -3.02
N ASP A 134 -9.35 2.81 -2.91
CA ASP A 134 -8.23 3.23 -2.06
C ASP A 134 -6.94 2.46 -2.34
N CYS A 135 -6.62 2.31 -3.63
CA CYS A 135 -5.46 1.56 -4.10
C CYS A 135 -4.18 2.40 -3.97
N ASP A 136 -3.46 2.22 -2.88
CA ASP A 136 -2.16 2.85 -2.65
C ASP A 136 -1.03 1.83 -2.76
N SER A 137 0.14 2.28 -3.22
CA SER A 137 1.35 1.46 -3.28
C SER A 137 2.53 2.28 -2.76
N TYR A 138 3.22 1.76 -1.76
CA TYR A 138 4.42 2.38 -1.20
C TYR A 138 5.47 1.31 -0.87
N THR A 139 6.70 1.75 -0.59
CA THR A 139 7.80 0.86 -0.22
C THR A 139 8.10 1.01 1.26
N GLU A 140 8.20 -0.11 1.96
CA GLU A 140 8.49 -0.16 3.40
C GLU A 140 9.76 -0.99 3.63
N TYR A 141 10.66 -0.51 4.50
CA TYR A 141 11.85 -1.25 4.89
C TYR A 141 11.53 -2.06 6.15
N ASP A 142 11.45 -3.38 6.02
CA ASP A 142 11.19 -4.30 7.14
C ASP A 142 12.37 -5.28 7.24
N SER A 143 13.06 -5.25 8.39
CA SER A 143 14.02 -6.28 8.81
C SER A 143 15.03 -6.67 7.71
N ASP A 144 15.72 -5.68 7.15
CA ASP A 144 16.73 -5.81 6.09
C ASP A 144 16.21 -6.11 4.67
N LYS A 145 14.92 -5.91 4.43
CA LYS A 145 14.31 -6.08 3.10
C LYS A 145 13.44 -4.89 2.73
N LEU A 146 13.60 -4.44 1.49
CA LEU A 146 12.69 -3.47 0.89
C LEU A 146 11.46 -4.22 0.36
N LEU A 147 10.29 -3.98 0.98
CA LEU A 147 9.01 -4.59 0.63
C LEU A 147 8.14 -3.58 -0.10
N THR A 148 7.49 -4.00 -1.18
CA THR A 148 6.41 -3.21 -1.79
C THR A 148 5.11 -3.52 -1.06
N VAL A 149 4.50 -2.51 -0.45
CA VAL A 149 3.23 -2.62 0.25
C VAL A 149 2.13 -2.08 -0.64
N LYS A 150 1.14 -2.92 -0.95
CA LYS A 150 -0.08 -2.52 -1.67
C LYS A 150 -1.24 -2.51 -0.69
N VAL A 151 -1.93 -1.38 -0.59
CA VAL A 151 -3.10 -1.19 0.27
C VAL A 151 -4.31 -0.97 -0.60
N TYR A 152 -5.41 -1.65 -0.29
CA TYR A 152 -6.69 -1.43 -0.98
C TYR A 152 -7.86 -1.84 -0.08
N SER A 153 -9.01 -1.23 -0.34
CA SER A 153 -10.28 -1.51 0.31
C SER A 153 -11.16 -2.34 -0.61
N VAL A 154 -11.74 -3.41 -0.09
CA VAL A 154 -12.72 -4.25 -0.79
C VAL A 154 -14.06 -4.11 -0.09
N ALA A 155 -15.07 -3.64 -0.81
CA ALA A 155 -16.40 -3.39 -0.27
C ALA A 155 -17.47 -4.10 -1.10
N ALA A 156 -18.46 -4.66 -0.41
CA ALA A 156 -19.67 -5.22 -0.99
C ALA A 156 -20.88 -4.83 -0.13
N LYS A 157 -22.05 -4.66 -0.76
CA LYS A 157 -23.27 -4.24 -0.06
C LYS A 157 -23.68 -5.30 0.97
N GLY A 158 -23.88 -4.87 2.22
CA GLY A 158 -24.24 -5.75 3.34
C GLY A 158 -23.05 -6.48 3.99
N LEU A 159 -21.83 -6.40 3.44
CA LEU A 159 -20.65 -7.02 4.03
C LEU A 159 -19.73 -5.98 4.67
N PRO A 160 -18.93 -6.36 5.68
CA PRO A 160 -17.90 -5.47 6.22
C PRO A 160 -16.82 -5.20 5.17
N THR A 161 -16.41 -3.94 5.03
CA THR A 161 -15.29 -3.54 4.17
C THR A 161 -13.98 -4.18 4.64
N LEU A 162 -13.25 -4.81 3.73
CA LEU A 162 -11.95 -5.40 3.99
C LEU A 162 -10.85 -4.45 3.52
N GLN A 163 -10.11 -3.85 4.44
CA GLN A 163 -8.90 -3.10 4.08
C GLN A 163 -7.70 -4.05 4.14
N VAL A 164 -7.12 -4.36 2.99
CA VAL A 164 -6.06 -5.35 2.84
C VAL A 164 -4.73 -4.66 2.60
N LYS A 165 -3.70 -5.07 3.34
CA LYS A 165 -2.30 -4.74 3.09
C LYS A 165 -1.57 -5.98 2.59
N LEU A 166 -1.04 -5.92 1.37
CA LEU A 166 -0.21 -6.95 0.78
C LEU A 166 1.25 -6.52 0.81
N PHE A 167 2.10 -7.31 1.46
CA PHE A 167 3.54 -7.12 1.44
C PHE A 167 4.12 -8.03 0.35
N VAL A 168 4.76 -7.44 -0.66
CA VAL A 168 5.29 -8.13 -1.83
C VAL A 168 6.81 -8.00 -1.85
N LEU A 169 7.49 -9.13 -2.07
CA LEU A 169 8.94 -9.20 -2.22
C LEU A 169 9.26 -10.05 -3.44
N LYS A 170 10.01 -9.50 -4.41
CA LYS A 170 10.41 -10.22 -5.64
C LYS A 170 9.23 -10.95 -6.30
N GLU A 171 8.14 -10.22 -6.52
CA GLU A 171 6.90 -10.72 -7.15
C GLU A 171 6.13 -11.80 -6.36
N ALA A 172 6.59 -12.17 -5.16
CA ALA A 172 5.89 -13.10 -4.27
C ALA A 172 5.21 -12.37 -3.11
N VAL A 173 4.03 -12.84 -2.71
CA VAL A 173 3.33 -12.35 -1.52
C VAL A 173 4.08 -12.84 -0.27
N TYR A 174 4.69 -11.90 0.46
CA TYR A 174 5.42 -12.17 1.69
C TYR A 174 4.47 -12.28 2.89
N ARG A 175 3.52 -11.35 3.03
CA ARG A 175 2.57 -11.26 4.13
C ARG A 175 1.27 -10.61 3.66
N ILE A 176 0.16 -11.02 4.28
CA ILE A 176 -1.16 -10.39 4.12
C ILE A 176 -1.60 -9.92 5.49
N GLU A 177 -2.07 -8.69 5.57
CA GLU A 177 -2.72 -8.15 6.76
C GLU A 177 -4.08 -7.56 6.38
N VAL A 178 -5.06 -7.76 7.26
CA VAL A 178 -6.36 -7.09 7.15
C VAL A 178 -6.42 -6.06 8.28
N VAL A 179 -6.49 -4.79 7.92
CA VAL A 179 -6.56 -3.69 8.88
C VAL A 179 -7.85 -3.83 9.68
N ASN A 180 -7.77 -3.69 11.01
CA ASN A 180 -8.90 -3.83 11.92
C ASN A 180 -9.62 -5.20 11.83
N TRP A 181 -8.85 -6.28 11.62
CA TRP A 181 -9.37 -7.64 11.51
C TRP A 181 -10.39 -8.00 12.61
N GLU A 182 -10.21 -7.56 13.85
CA GLU A 182 -11.12 -7.90 14.95
C GLU A 182 -12.57 -7.43 14.73
N LYS A 183 -12.75 -6.21 14.23
CA LYS A 183 -14.08 -5.65 13.92
C LYS A 183 -14.72 -6.39 12.75
N VAL A 184 -13.94 -6.60 11.69
CA VAL A 184 -14.35 -7.34 10.50
C VAL A 184 -14.72 -8.78 10.85
N ALA A 185 -13.91 -9.43 11.67
CA ALA A 185 -14.09 -10.80 12.13
C ALA A 185 -15.42 -10.99 12.84
N PHE A 186 -15.80 -10.06 13.71
CA PHE A 186 -17.08 -10.12 14.42
C PHE A 186 -18.28 -10.09 13.46
N SER A 187 -18.27 -9.19 12.47
CA SER A 187 -19.32 -9.11 11.45
C SER A 187 -19.34 -10.35 10.57
N LEU A 188 -18.18 -10.82 10.09
CA LEU A 188 -18.09 -12.03 9.29
C LEU A 188 -18.53 -13.27 10.07
N GLN A 189 -18.26 -13.34 11.36
CA GLN A 189 -18.71 -14.46 12.20
C GLN A 189 -20.23 -14.53 12.30
N LYS A 190 -20.93 -13.39 12.30
CA LYS A 190 -22.41 -13.36 12.30
C LYS A 190 -23.01 -13.79 10.97
N ILE A 191 -22.38 -13.40 9.86
CA ILE A 191 -22.88 -13.66 8.51
C ILE A 191 -22.55 -15.09 8.07
N SER A 192 -21.28 -15.49 8.22
CA SER A 192 -20.79 -16.83 7.88
C SER A 192 -19.68 -17.28 8.83
N PRO A 193 -20.04 -18.05 9.89
CA PRO A 193 -19.07 -18.55 10.86
C PRO A 193 -17.96 -19.42 10.26
N THR A 194 -18.29 -20.23 9.25
CA THR A 194 -17.35 -21.15 8.59
C THR A 194 -16.37 -20.39 7.70
N PHE A 195 -16.83 -19.36 7.00
CA PHE A 195 -15.96 -18.45 6.25
C PHE A 195 -14.99 -17.72 7.18
N HIS A 196 -15.50 -17.10 8.26
CA HIS A 196 -14.68 -16.41 9.25
C HIS A 196 -13.54 -17.30 9.79
N LYS A 197 -13.88 -18.53 10.21
CA LYS A 197 -12.89 -19.50 10.73
C LYS A 197 -11.82 -19.82 9.69
N THR A 198 -12.21 -19.99 8.43
CA THR A 198 -11.29 -20.36 7.34
C THR A 198 -10.36 -19.21 6.97
N VAL A 199 -10.86 -17.97 6.88
CA VAL A 199 -10.00 -16.80 6.62
C VAL A 199 -8.94 -16.65 7.70
N LYS A 200 -9.35 -16.75 8.97
CA LYS A 200 -8.45 -16.60 10.13
C LYS A 200 -7.38 -17.69 10.19
N ARG A 201 -7.76 -18.96 9.95
CA ARG A 201 -6.89 -20.12 10.18
C ARG A 201 -6.12 -20.56 8.94
N ASN A 202 -6.61 -20.25 7.74
CA ASN A 202 -6.06 -20.76 6.48
C ASN A 202 -5.64 -19.62 5.55
N TYR A 203 -6.56 -18.75 5.12
CA TYR A 203 -6.27 -17.86 4.00
C TYR A 203 -5.26 -16.76 4.32
N ILE A 204 -5.42 -16.06 5.44
CA ILE A 204 -4.47 -15.00 5.86
C ILE A 204 -3.09 -15.62 6.17
N PRO A 205 -2.96 -16.64 7.05
CA PRO A 205 -1.64 -17.18 7.39
C PRO A 205 -0.92 -17.84 6.22
N ARG A 206 -1.67 -18.45 5.29
CA ARG A 206 -1.10 -19.11 4.09
C ARG A 206 -1.00 -18.18 2.88
N LYS A 207 -1.26 -16.89 3.03
CA LYS A 207 -1.03 -15.87 2.00
C LYS A 207 -1.87 -16.07 0.73
N LYS A 208 -3.08 -16.63 0.88
CA LYS A 208 -3.99 -16.98 -0.22
C LYS A 208 -4.96 -15.83 -0.51
N ILE A 209 -4.45 -14.76 -1.11
CA ILE A 209 -5.25 -13.55 -1.38
C ILE A 209 -6.38 -13.81 -2.39
N ASP A 210 -6.08 -14.61 -3.41
CA ASP A 210 -7.02 -15.10 -4.41
C ASP A 210 -8.26 -15.73 -3.76
N LEU A 211 -8.07 -16.60 -2.77
CA LEU A 211 -9.18 -17.23 -2.06
C LEU A 211 -9.94 -16.23 -1.20
N ILE A 212 -9.28 -15.26 -0.55
CA ILE A 212 -9.96 -14.20 0.20
C ILE A 212 -10.88 -13.41 -0.72
N MET A 213 -10.37 -12.98 -1.88
CA MET A 213 -11.12 -12.16 -2.84
C MET A 213 -12.29 -12.94 -3.44
N TYR A 214 -12.05 -14.17 -3.90
CA TYR A 214 -13.08 -15.00 -4.52
C TYR A 214 -14.18 -15.39 -3.52
N SER A 215 -13.80 -15.82 -2.31
CA SER A 215 -14.78 -16.18 -1.28
C SER A 215 -15.58 -14.98 -0.78
N TYR A 216 -14.97 -13.80 -0.66
CA TYR A 216 -15.70 -12.59 -0.32
C TYR A 216 -16.72 -12.22 -1.41
N HIS A 217 -16.35 -12.35 -2.68
CA HIS A 217 -17.27 -12.18 -3.81
C HIS A 217 -18.41 -13.22 -3.80
N SER A 218 -18.08 -14.50 -3.61
CA SER A 218 -19.08 -15.58 -3.53
C SER A 218 -20.06 -15.35 -2.38
N LEU A 219 -19.57 -14.86 -1.24
CA LEU A 219 -20.41 -14.46 -0.11
C LEU A 219 -21.30 -13.28 -0.47
N ALA A 220 -20.78 -12.23 -1.11
CA ALA A 220 -21.55 -11.06 -1.53
C ALA A 220 -22.69 -11.44 -2.49
N GLN A 221 -22.41 -12.33 -3.44
CA GLN A 221 -23.41 -12.80 -4.39
C GLN A 221 -24.53 -13.60 -3.72
N LEU A 222 -24.19 -14.50 -2.80
CA LEU A 222 -25.19 -15.27 -2.05
C LEU A 222 -26.00 -14.40 -1.11
N GLU A 223 -25.36 -13.44 -0.44
CA GLU A 223 -26.03 -12.52 0.47
C GLU A 223 -27.07 -11.67 -0.27
N GLN A 224 -26.76 -11.19 -1.47
CA GLN A 224 -27.75 -10.47 -2.29
C GLN A 224 -28.94 -11.35 -2.67
N LYS A 225 -28.70 -12.60 -3.08
CA LYS A 225 -29.78 -13.55 -3.40
C LYS A 225 -30.63 -13.86 -2.18
N ARG A 226 -29.99 -14.06 -1.03
CA ARG A 226 -30.65 -14.31 0.26
C ARG A 226 -31.52 -13.13 0.68
N VAL A 227 -30.98 -11.92 0.69
CA VAL A 227 -31.72 -10.70 1.04
C VAL A 227 -32.90 -10.51 0.09
N ALA A 228 -32.71 -10.66 -1.22
CA ALA A 228 -33.78 -10.54 -2.21
C ALA A 228 -34.91 -11.56 -1.96
N ALA A 229 -34.57 -12.83 -1.74
CA ALA A 229 -35.55 -13.88 -1.48
C ALA A 229 -36.31 -13.67 -0.17
N LEU A 230 -35.60 -13.28 0.90
CA LEU A 230 -36.23 -12.97 2.19
C LEU A 230 -37.14 -11.74 2.08
N SER A 231 -36.71 -10.68 1.39
CA SER A 231 -37.57 -9.51 1.13
C SER A 231 -38.82 -9.88 0.34
N GLU A 232 -38.73 -10.77 -0.65
CA GLU A 232 -39.90 -11.25 -1.39
C GLU A 232 -40.87 -12.02 -0.48
N ILE A 233 -40.34 -12.93 0.36
CA ILE A 233 -41.17 -13.69 1.31
C ILE A 233 -41.85 -12.76 2.31
N LEU A 234 -41.10 -11.84 2.93
CA LEU A 234 -41.62 -10.94 3.95
C LEU A 234 -42.61 -9.91 3.38
N SER A 235 -42.42 -9.47 2.14
CA SER A 235 -43.38 -8.57 1.48
C SER A 235 -44.65 -9.27 1.05
N THR A 236 -44.57 -10.53 0.62
CA THR A 236 -45.74 -11.35 0.26
C THR A 236 -46.61 -11.63 1.48
N TYR A 237 -45.99 -11.86 2.65
CA TYR A 237 -46.67 -12.24 3.88
C TYR A 237 -46.55 -11.18 4.98
N SER A 238 -46.59 -9.89 4.60
CA SER A 238 -46.32 -8.76 5.50
C SER A 238 -47.12 -8.79 6.80
N ASP A 239 -48.38 -9.23 6.71
CA ASP A 239 -49.34 -9.24 7.82
C ASP A 239 -49.06 -10.36 8.83
N LEU A 240 -48.20 -11.30 8.46
CA LEU A 240 -47.87 -12.49 9.22
C LEU A 240 -46.44 -12.42 9.79
N VAL A 241 -45.67 -11.38 9.49
CA VAL A 241 -44.26 -11.28 9.93
C VAL A 241 -44.18 -10.98 11.42
N LEU A 242 -43.56 -11.91 12.16
CA LEU A 242 -43.20 -11.72 13.57
C LEU A 242 -41.75 -11.26 13.71
N ARG A 243 -40.85 -11.75 12.85
CA ARG A 243 -39.44 -11.34 12.81
C ARG A 243 -38.93 -11.30 11.35
N PRO A 244 -38.22 -10.24 10.93
CA PRO A 244 -37.79 -9.07 11.69
C PRO A 244 -38.92 -8.05 11.97
N ALA A 245 -38.69 -7.15 12.94
CA ALA A 245 -39.56 -5.97 13.15
C ALA A 245 -39.58 -5.07 11.90
N HIS A 246 -40.55 -4.17 11.76
CA HIS A 246 -40.91 -3.47 10.51
C HIS A 246 -39.78 -2.65 9.82
N ASP A 247 -38.62 -2.49 10.45
CA ASP A 247 -37.46 -1.72 9.95
C ASP A 247 -36.85 -2.28 8.64
N TRP A 248 -37.10 -3.54 8.31
CA TRP A 248 -36.54 -4.20 7.12
C TRP A 248 -37.04 -3.62 5.78
N ILE A 249 -38.16 -2.88 5.78
CA ILE A 249 -38.78 -2.33 4.56
C ILE A 249 -37.92 -1.21 3.97
N ASN A 250 -37.32 -0.36 4.82
CA ASN A 250 -36.55 0.81 4.37
C ASN A 250 -35.11 0.45 4.00
N ASP A 251 -34.49 -0.47 4.74
CA ASP A 251 -33.15 -0.97 4.44
C ASP A 251 -33.05 -2.48 4.72
N PRO A 252 -33.40 -3.32 3.74
CA PRO A 252 -33.34 -4.77 3.89
C PRO A 252 -31.93 -5.29 4.20
N PHE A 253 -30.88 -4.60 3.73
CA PHE A 253 -29.50 -5.05 3.88
C PHE A 253 -28.96 -4.86 5.30
N SER A 254 -29.36 -3.82 6.03
CA SER A 254 -28.93 -3.69 7.43
C SER A 254 -29.62 -4.69 8.35
N THR A 255 -30.88 -5.01 8.07
CA THR A 255 -31.70 -5.84 8.97
C THR A 255 -31.57 -7.34 8.66
N LEU A 256 -31.66 -7.75 7.40
CA LEU A 256 -31.74 -9.17 7.04
C LEU A 256 -30.40 -9.87 7.02
N VAL A 257 -29.30 -9.16 6.75
CA VAL A 257 -27.96 -9.77 6.62
C VAL A 257 -27.53 -10.51 7.87
N THR A 258 -27.79 -9.91 9.04
CA THR A 258 -27.35 -10.46 10.33
C THR A 258 -28.39 -11.38 10.98
N LEU A 259 -29.55 -11.56 10.35
CA LEU A 259 -30.68 -12.27 10.91
C LEU A 259 -30.55 -13.78 10.64
N PRO A 260 -30.41 -14.65 11.66
CA PRO A 260 -30.22 -16.09 11.42
C PRO A 260 -31.48 -16.77 10.84
N TYR A 261 -32.66 -16.23 11.11
CA TYR A 261 -33.94 -16.73 10.62
C TYR A 261 -35.00 -15.64 10.56
N VAL A 262 -35.96 -15.81 9.65
CA VAL A 262 -37.22 -15.04 9.63
C VAL A 262 -38.35 -15.87 10.26
N GLU A 263 -39.34 -15.20 10.84
CA GLU A 263 -40.41 -15.84 11.60
C GLU A 263 -41.77 -15.26 11.21
N LEU A 264 -42.72 -16.15 10.91
CA LEU A 264 -44.09 -15.81 10.57
C LEU A 264 -45.06 -16.44 11.55
N ASP A 265 -46.05 -15.67 11.99
CA ASP A 265 -47.19 -16.12 12.80
C ASP A 265 -48.38 -16.43 11.89
N LEU A 266 -48.78 -17.70 11.86
CA LEU A 266 -49.88 -18.21 11.04
C LEU A 266 -51.13 -18.49 11.86
N SER A 267 -51.34 -17.72 12.94
CA SER A 267 -52.53 -17.76 13.79
C SER A 267 -53.80 -17.23 13.09
N LEU A 268 -54.15 -17.78 11.93
CA LEU A 268 -55.36 -17.43 11.18
C LEU A 268 -56.46 -18.44 11.50
N LYS A 269 -57.38 -18.04 12.39
CA LYS A 269 -58.64 -18.75 12.74
C LYS A 269 -58.44 -20.24 13.12
N GLY A 270 -57.49 -20.52 14.01
CA GLY A 270 -57.21 -21.89 14.46
C GLY A 270 -56.05 -21.95 15.46
N PRO A 271 -55.50 -23.16 15.70
CA PRO A 271 -54.34 -23.32 16.58
C PRO A 271 -53.14 -22.51 16.05
N ARG A 272 -52.42 -21.87 16.97
CA ARG A 272 -51.29 -21.00 16.63
C ARG A 272 -50.11 -21.81 16.11
N PHE A 273 -49.66 -21.47 14.89
CA PHE A 273 -48.45 -22.01 14.30
C PHE A 273 -47.46 -20.89 14.00
N THR A 274 -46.20 -21.16 14.28
CA THR A 274 -45.10 -20.28 13.95
C THR A 274 -44.17 -20.96 12.95
N VAL A 275 -43.87 -20.29 11.85
CA VAL A 275 -42.97 -20.80 10.81
C VAL A 275 -41.66 -20.03 10.88
N ARG A 276 -40.56 -20.76 11.08
CA ARG A 276 -39.20 -20.21 11.08
C ARG A 276 -38.43 -20.73 9.89
N LEU A 277 -37.89 -19.81 9.09
CA LEU A 277 -36.97 -20.12 7.99
C LEU A 277 -35.56 -19.68 8.38
N TYR A 278 -34.70 -20.63 8.66
CA TYR A 278 -33.28 -20.45 8.90
C TYR A 278 -32.52 -20.46 7.58
N TRP A 279 -31.61 -19.50 7.42
CA TRP A 279 -30.79 -19.39 6.22
C TRP A 279 -29.37 -18.99 6.61
N THR A 280 -28.47 -19.98 6.59
CA THR A 280 -27.07 -19.81 6.96
C THR A 280 -26.20 -19.87 5.72
N LEU A 281 -25.22 -18.96 5.61
CA LEU A 281 -24.23 -19.01 4.54
C LEU A 281 -22.98 -19.74 5.03
N CYS A 282 -22.62 -20.82 4.36
CA CYS A 282 -21.53 -21.70 4.74
C CYS A 282 -20.47 -21.79 3.65
N LEU A 283 -19.21 -21.87 4.05
CA LEU A 283 -18.11 -22.18 3.12
C LEU A 283 -18.14 -23.67 2.81
N ASN A 284 -18.65 -24.06 1.64
CA ASN A 284 -18.68 -25.45 1.22
C ASN A 284 -17.28 -25.97 0.91
N ASN A 285 -16.52 -25.21 0.11
CA ASN A 285 -15.20 -25.65 -0.35
C ASN A 285 -14.11 -24.63 -0.01
N SER A 286 -13.24 -25.00 0.94
CA SER A 286 -12.10 -24.17 1.38
C SER A 286 -10.92 -24.16 0.41
N ILE A 287 -10.93 -24.99 -0.64
CA ILE A 287 -9.91 -25.03 -1.68
C ILE A 287 -10.25 -24.05 -2.79
N THR A 288 -11.51 -24.02 -3.23
CA THR A 288 -11.99 -23.11 -4.28
C THR A 288 -12.48 -21.78 -3.72
N GLY A 289 -12.81 -21.72 -2.42
CA GLY A 289 -13.40 -20.54 -1.80
C GLY A 289 -14.89 -20.36 -2.10
N SER A 290 -15.59 -21.37 -2.60
CA SER A 290 -17.03 -21.29 -2.89
C SER A 290 -17.88 -21.40 -1.63
N LEU A 291 -18.82 -20.48 -1.47
CA LEU A 291 -19.85 -20.53 -0.45
C LEU A 291 -21.13 -21.16 -0.99
N GLU A 292 -21.95 -21.66 -0.07
CA GLU A 292 -23.28 -22.23 -0.30
C GLU A 292 -24.27 -21.76 0.76
N SER A 293 -25.55 -22.00 0.48
CA SER A 293 -26.65 -21.72 1.40
C SER A 293 -27.12 -23.01 2.06
N GLU A 294 -27.17 -23.01 3.38
CA GLU A 294 -27.83 -24.04 4.19
C GLU A 294 -29.17 -23.49 4.67
N LEU A 295 -30.25 -24.17 4.29
CA LEU A 295 -31.62 -23.77 4.55
C LEU A 295 -32.27 -24.79 5.49
N GLU A 296 -33.05 -24.30 6.44
CA GLU A 296 -33.86 -25.14 7.31
C GLU A 296 -35.19 -24.45 7.61
N ILE A 297 -36.29 -25.21 7.58
CA ILE A 297 -37.60 -24.71 7.98
C ILE A 297 -38.14 -25.50 9.18
N ALA A 298 -38.66 -24.77 10.15
CA ALA A 298 -39.34 -25.34 11.31
C ALA A 298 -40.75 -24.76 11.41
N ILE A 299 -41.74 -25.64 11.55
CA ILE A 299 -43.13 -25.27 11.85
C ILE A 299 -43.42 -25.71 13.28
N ILE A 300 -43.72 -24.75 14.15
CA ILE A 300 -43.86 -24.92 15.59
C ILE A 300 -45.32 -24.68 15.96
N GLY A 301 -45.99 -25.65 16.56
CA GLY A 301 -47.37 -25.52 17.06
C GLY A 301 -47.45 -24.98 18.50
N GLU A 302 -48.68 -24.85 19.02
CA GLU A 302 -49.00 -24.30 20.35
C GLU A 302 -48.28 -24.98 21.53
N GLU A 303 -48.03 -26.28 21.45
CA GLU A 303 -47.31 -27.04 22.49
C GLU A 303 -45.80 -27.11 22.23
N THR A 304 -45.24 -26.21 21.41
CA THR A 304 -43.85 -26.26 20.91
C THR A 304 -43.50 -27.53 20.14
N THR A 305 -44.49 -28.30 19.73
CA THR A 305 -44.33 -29.49 18.89
C THR A 305 -43.94 -29.05 17.48
N VAL A 306 -42.83 -29.61 16.98
CA VAL A 306 -42.36 -29.34 15.62
C VAL A 306 -43.06 -30.31 14.68
N VAL A 307 -43.65 -29.79 13.59
CA VAL A 307 -44.25 -30.64 12.55
C VAL A 307 -43.16 -31.50 11.91
N ALA A 308 -43.29 -32.82 12.08
CA ALA A 308 -42.33 -33.77 11.53
C ALA A 308 -42.27 -33.69 10.00
N ASN A 309 -41.07 -33.90 9.44
CA ASN A 309 -40.79 -33.96 8.00
C ASN A 309 -41.03 -32.65 7.21
N ALA A 310 -41.46 -31.56 7.84
CA ALA A 310 -41.68 -30.27 7.16
C ALA A 310 -40.39 -29.80 6.46
N ASN A 311 -39.25 -29.92 7.15
CA ASN A 311 -37.95 -29.56 6.59
C ASN A 311 -37.57 -30.41 5.36
N GLU A 312 -37.76 -31.72 5.42
CA GLU A 312 -37.43 -32.62 4.30
C GLU A 312 -38.28 -32.32 3.06
N VAL A 313 -39.58 -32.05 3.25
CA VAL A 313 -40.48 -31.66 2.17
C VAL A 313 -40.03 -30.34 1.54
N PHE A 314 -39.71 -29.34 2.36
CA PHE A 314 -39.21 -28.05 1.87
C PHE A 314 -37.92 -28.18 1.05
N LEU A 315 -36.94 -28.95 1.56
CA LEU A 315 -35.68 -29.20 0.85
C LEU A 315 -35.90 -29.93 -0.48
N ARG A 316 -36.89 -30.80 -0.59
CA ARG A 316 -37.26 -31.47 -1.86
C ARG A 316 -37.97 -30.56 -2.86
N LEU A 317 -38.67 -29.53 -2.37
CA LEU A 317 -39.37 -28.55 -3.22
C LEU A 317 -38.42 -27.50 -3.82
N ILE A 318 -37.33 -27.17 -3.12
CA ILE A 318 -36.37 -26.13 -3.55
C ILE A 318 -35.83 -26.35 -4.98
N PRO A 319 -35.37 -27.55 -5.38
CA PRO A 319 -34.87 -27.79 -6.74
C PRO A 319 -35.90 -27.55 -7.84
N GLN A 320 -37.20 -27.68 -7.53
CA GLN A 320 -38.28 -27.56 -8.52
C GLN A 320 -38.85 -26.15 -8.60
N HIS A 321 -38.97 -25.47 -7.45
CA HIS A 321 -39.69 -24.19 -7.34
C HIS A 321 -38.81 -23.01 -6.89
N GLY A 322 -37.53 -23.25 -6.59
CA GLY A 322 -36.67 -22.28 -5.90
C GLY A 322 -37.11 -22.08 -4.44
N VAL A 323 -36.36 -21.26 -3.70
CA VAL A 323 -36.58 -21.05 -2.25
C VAL A 323 -37.93 -20.38 -1.98
N VAL A 324 -38.23 -19.29 -2.68
CA VAL A 324 -39.48 -18.55 -2.49
C VAL A 324 -40.70 -19.36 -2.93
N GLY A 325 -40.61 -20.03 -4.08
CA GLY A 325 -41.69 -20.89 -4.58
C GLY A 325 -41.94 -22.08 -3.67
N ALA A 326 -40.90 -22.76 -3.19
CA ALA A 326 -41.03 -23.85 -2.22
C ALA A 326 -41.71 -23.38 -0.93
N PHE A 327 -41.35 -22.20 -0.43
CA PHE A 327 -41.97 -21.61 0.75
C PHE A 327 -43.46 -21.31 0.52
N LYS A 328 -43.81 -20.67 -0.59
CA LYS A 328 -45.21 -20.38 -0.98
C LYS A 328 -46.04 -21.67 -1.08
N VAL A 329 -45.54 -22.66 -1.82
CA VAL A 329 -46.22 -23.96 -1.99
C VAL A 329 -46.43 -24.67 -0.65
N MET A 330 -45.47 -24.60 0.26
CA MET A 330 -45.58 -25.16 1.59
C MET A 330 -46.67 -24.47 2.42
N LEU A 331 -46.72 -23.13 2.39
CA LEU A 331 -47.75 -22.37 3.09
C LEU A 331 -49.16 -22.58 2.53
N VAL A 332 -49.30 -22.65 1.20
CA VAL A 332 -50.57 -22.99 0.54
C VAL A 332 -51.06 -24.37 0.98
N ASN A 333 -50.19 -25.39 0.94
CA ASN A 333 -50.63 -26.76 1.19
C ASN A 333 -50.89 -27.06 2.66
N ILE A 334 -50.14 -26.45 3.59
CA ILE A 334 -50.30 -26.73 5.03
C ILE A 334 -51.37 -25.84 5.66
N PHE A 335 -51.48 -24.58 5.22
CA PHE A 335 -52.33 -23.56 5.87
C PHE A 335 -53.41 -22.97 4.96
N GLY A 336 -53.43 -23.29 3.66
CA GLY A 336 -54.38 -22.72 2.70
C GLY A 336 -54.09 -21.27 2.32
N LEU A 337 -52.87 -20.78 2.54
CA LEU A 337 -52.47 -19.38 2.31
C LEU A 337 -51.86 -19.21 0.91
N GLY A 338 -52.62 -18.62 -0.02
CA GLY A 338 -52.22 -18.36 -1.41
C GLY A 338 -51.96 -16.91 -1.71
#